data_AF-A0A519SAC1-F1
#
_entry.id   AF-A0A519SAC1-F1
#
_cell.length_a   1.000
_cell.length_b   1.000
_cell.length_c   1.000
_cell.angle_alpha   90.00
_cell.angle_beta   90.00
_cell.angle_gamma   90.00
#
_symmetry.space_group_name_H-M   'P 1'
#
loop_
_entity.id
_entity.type
_entity.pdbx_description
1 polymer ?
#
loop_
_entity_poly.entity_id
_entity_poly.type
_entity_poly.pdbx_seq_one_letter_code
_entity_poly.pdbx_strand_id
1 'polypeptide(L)'
;MKHETIRTLGQLRASGYQPRTVKEELRDNLISKLKNKEDVFPGIFGYEETVIPELQRAILAGHHINLLGLRGQAKTRIARLLINLLDPFVPMVKGSELNDDPMQPLSVYA
;
A
#
# COMPACT_ATOMS: atom_id res chain seq x y z
N MET A 1 -0.58 -14.35 -4.10
CA MET A 1 0.13 -15.47 -3.44
C MET A 1 -0.90 -16.41 -2.82
N LYS A 2 -0.69 -17.74 -2.77
CA LYS A 2 -1.52 -18.61 -1.91
C LYS A 2 -0.96 -18.57 -0.48
N HIS A 3 -1.34 -17.52 0.25
CA HIS A 3 -0.77 -17.16 1.57
C HIS A 3 -0.90 -18.26 2.64
N GLU A 4 -1.87 -19.17 2.50
CA GLU A 4 -2.13 -20.24 3.47
C GLU A 4 -1.03 -21.33 3.54
N THR A 5 -0.10 -21.34 2.58
CA THR A 5 0.90 -22.41 2.42
C THR A 5 2.31 -22.05 2.88
N ILE A 6 2.61 -20.77 3.11
CA ILE A 6 3.93 -20.31 3.53
C ILE A 6 3.95 -20.15 5.05
N ARG A 7 4.69 -21.02 5.74
CA ARG A 7 4.77 -21.06 7.21
C ARG A 7 6.18 -20.89 7.76
N THR A 8 7.19 -20.91 6.89
CA THR A 8 8.60 -20.85 7.27
C THR A 8 9.35 -19.80 6.48
N LEU A 9 10.44 -19.27 7.05
CA LEU A 9 11.31 -18.33 6.37
C LEU A 9 11.91 -18.92 5.07
N GLY A 10 12.24 -20.21 5.07
CA GLY A 10 12.72 -20.92 3.88
C GLY A 10 11.70 -20.92 2.73
N GLN A 11 10.43 -21.19 3.04
CA GLN A 11 9.34 -21.11 2.06
C GLN A 11 9.09 -19.67 1.58
N LEU A 12 9.19 -18.69 2.48
CA LEU A 12 9.04 -17.28 2.13
C LEU A 12 10.14 -16.85 1.15
N ARG A 13 11.39 -17.23 1.40
CA ARG A 13 12.51 -16.98 0.47
C ARG A 13 12.31 -17.68 -0.88
N ALA A 14 11.89 -18.95 -0.87
CA ALA A 14 11.61 -19.70 -2.09
C ALA A 14 10.46 -19.11 -2.91
N SER A 15 9.52 -18.40 -2.27
CA SER A 15 8.43 -17.72 -2.95
C SER A 15 8.84 -16.43 -3.67
N GLY A 16 10.09 -15.98 -3.50
CA GLY A 16 10.59 -14.73 -4.10
C GLY A 16 10.11 -13.46 -3.39
N TYR A 17 9.62 -13.57 -2.15
CA TYR A 17 9.21 -12.41 -1.38
C TYR A 17 10.39 -11.45 -1.17
N GLN A 18 10.16 -10.18 -1.48
CA GLN A 18 11.08 -9.09 -1.17
C GLN A 18 10.34 -8.03 -0.35
N PRO A 19 10.91 -7.61 0.79
CA PRO A 19 10.43 -6.45 1.52
C PRO A 19 10.39 -5.24 0.59
N ARG A 20 9.31 -4.47 0.68
CA ARG A 20 9.17 -3.19 -0.01
C ARG A 20 8.54 -2.18 0.91
N THR A 21 8.87 -0.92 0.70
CA THR A 21 8.27 0.18 1.46
C THR A 21 6.83 0.42 1.01
N VAL A 22 6.02 0.99 1.89
CA VAL A 22 4.64 1.39 1.57
C VAL A 22 4.60 2.32 0.35
N LYS A 23 5.59 3.21 0.19
CA LYS A 23 5.66 4.12 -0.96
C LYS A 23 5.90 3.37 -2.28
N GLU A 24 6.78 2.38 -2.28
CA GLU A 24 7.04 1.54 -3.46
C GLU A 24 5.80 0.72 -3.82
N GLU A 25 5.17 0.10 -2.83
CA GLU A 25 3.93 -0.65 -3.03
C GLU A 25 2.81 0.20 -3.63
N LEU A 26 2.54 1.38 -3.03
CA LEU A 26 1.54 2.31 -3.54
C LEU A 26 1.83 2.71 -5.00
N ARG A 27 3.09 3.01 -5.32
CA ARG A 27 3.51 3.40 -6.66
C ARG A 27 3.30 2.28 -7.67
N ASP A 28 3.81 1.08 -7.38
CA ASP A 28 3.80 -0.03 -8.32
C ASP A 28 2.36 -0.52 -8.56
N ASN A 29 1.55 -0.59 -7.50
CA ASN A 29 0.14 -0.94 -7.60
C ASN A 29 -0.67 0.14 -8.33
N LEU A 30 -0.36 1.42 -8.14
CA LEU A 30 -0.98 2.51 -8.90
C LEU A 30 -0.66 2.38 -10.40
N ILE A 31 0.60 2.14 -10.76
CA ILE A 31 1.01 1.93 -12.16
C ILE A 31 0.23 0.77 -12.78
N SER A 32 0.10 -0.34 -12.06
CA SER A 32 -0.66 -1.52 -12.53
C SER A 32 -2.12 -1.16 -12.81
N LYS A 33 -2.81 -0.51 -11.86
CA LYS A 33 -4.21 -0.10 -12.02
C LYS A 33 -4.41 0.88 -13.17
N LEU A 34 -3.51 1.86 -13.31
CA LEU A 34 -3.57 2.82 -14.42
C LEU A 34 -3.39 2.14 -15.78
N LYS A 35 -2.46 1.18 -15.89
CA LYS A 35 -2.28 0.38 -17.13
C LYS A 35 -3.53 -0.43 -17.47
N ASN A 36 -4.20 -0.98 -16.46
CA ASN A 36 -5.43 -1.75 -16.61
C ASN A 36 -6.69 -0.87 -16.78
N LYS A 37 -6.56 0.46 -16.73
CA LYS A 37 -7.68 1.42 -16.73
C LYS A 37 -8.69 1.16 -15.60
N GLU A 38 -8.19 0.68 -14.45
CA GLU A 38 -8.98 0.49 -13.25
C GLU A 38 -9.15 1.82 -12.50
N ASP A 39 -10.35 2.06 -11.97
CA ASP A 39 -10.60 3.20 -11.10
C ASP A 39 -10.00 2.96 -9.70
N VAL A 40 -9.07 3.84 -9.32
CA VAL A 40 -8.36 3.79 -8.05
C VAL A 40 -9.15 4.46 -6.94
N PHE A 41 -9.96 5.47 -7.29
CA PHE A 41 -10.65 6.32 -6.33
C PHE A 41 -12.18 6.31 -6.55
N PRO A 42 -12.81 5.13 -6.54
CA PRO A 42 -14.23 5.01 -6.83
C PRO A 42 -15.09 5.79 -5.83
N GLY A 43 -16.11 6.48 -6.35
CA GLY A 43 -17.05 7.25 -5.54
C GLY A 43 -16.49 8.56 -4.98
N ILE A 44 -15.39 9.06 -5.54
CA ILE A 44 -14.94 10.44 -5.40
C ILE A 44 -15.42 11.21 -6.64
N PHE A 45 -16.36 12.14 -6.45
CA PHE A 45 -16.93 12.94 -7.53
C PHE A 45 -16.53 14.40 -7.42
N GLY A 46 -16.25 15.05 -8.55
CA GLY A 46 -15.91 16.47 -8.65
C GLY A 46 -14.43 16.81 -8.42
N TYR A 47 -13.57 15.79 -8.33
CA TYR A 47 -12.12 15.92 -8.12
C TYR A 47 -11.27 15.22 -9.19
N GLU A 48 -11.91 14.70 -10.24
CA GLU A 48 -11.31 13.93 -11.32
C GLU A 48 -10.28 14.74 -12.10
N GLU A 49 -10.51 16.05 -12.24
CA GLU A 49 -9.63 16.98 -12.97
C GLU A 49 -8.74 17.84 -12.06
N THR A 50 -8.79 17.66 -10.74
CA THR A 50 -8.05 18.50 -9.78
C THR A 50 -7.22 17.67 -8.79
N VAL A 51 -7.85 17.19 -7.72
CA VAL A 51 -7.15 16.53 -6.59
C VAL A 51 -6.67 15.13 -6.97
N ILE A 52 -7.46 14.36 -7.71
CA ILE A 52 -7.10 12.96 -8.05
C ILE A 52 -5.83 12.89 -8.93
N PRO A 53 -5.68 13.70 -10.00
CA PRO A 53 -4.46 13.71 -10.79
C PRO A 53 -3.22 14.13 -9.99
N GLU A 54 -3.36 15.12 -9.09
CA GLU A 54 -2.25 15.55 -8.22
C GLU A 54 -1.84 14.46 -7.24
N LEU A 55 -2.82 13.78 -6.64
CA LEU A 55 -2.57 12.67 -5.74
C LEU A 55 -1.85 11.52 -6.45
N GLN A 56 -2.30 11.15 -7.65
CA GLN A 56 -1.62 10.13 -8.46
C GLN A 56 -0.18 10.53 -8.77
N ARG A 57 0.06 11.78 -9.18
CA ARG A 57 1.43 12.29 -9.41
C ARG A 57 2.30 12.23 -8.16
N ALA A 58 1.76 12.64 -7.00
CA ALA A 58 2.48 12.59 -5.73
C ALA A 58 2.87 11.17 -5.33
N ILE A 59 1.98 10.18 -5.53
CA ILE A 59 2.26 8.76 -5.29
C ILE A 59 3.36 8.27 -6.25
N LEU A 60 3.23 8.57 -7.55
CA LEU A 60 4.22 8.16 -8.55
C LEU A 60 5.62 8.73 -8.26
N ALA A 61 5.68 9.95 -7.72
CA ALA A 61 6.92 10.61 -7.32
C ALA A 61 7.44 10.21 -5.91
N GLY A 62 6.70 9.38 -5.16
CA GLY A 62 7.09 8.96 -3.82
C GLY A 62 7.05 10.07 -2.76
N HIS A 63 6.24 11.11 -2.98
CA HIS A 63 6.10 12.24 -2.07
C HIS A 63 5.27 11.91 -0.82
N HIS A 64 5.47 12.71 0.23
CA HIS A 64 4.56 12.73 1.37
C HIS A 64 3.31 13.52 1.01
N ILE A 65 2.14 13.03 1.40
CA ILE A 65 0.84 13.63 1.03
C ILE A 65 0.17 14.16 2.29
N ASN A 66 -0.26 15.42 2.22
CA ASN A 66 -1.11 16.02 3.24
C ASN A 66 -2.41 16.50 2.58
N LEU A 67 -3.55 15.96 3.03
CA LEU A 67 -4.86 16.33 2.48
C LEU A 67 -5.43 17.51 3.28
N LEU A 68 -5.54 18.67 2.64
CA LEU A 68 -6.08 19.90 3.23
C LEU A 68 -7.42 20.28 2.57
N GLY A 69 -8.33 20.87 3.34
CA GLY A 69 -9.64 21.29 2.86
C GLY A 69 -10.68 21.44 3.97
N LEU A 70 -11.85 21.97 3.63
CA LEU A 70 -12.96 22.19 4.58
C LEU A 70 -13.63 20.87 5.01
N ARG A 71 -14.48 20.93 6.06
CA ARG A 71 -15.25 19.78 6.52
C ARG A 71 -16.15 19.26 5.38
N GLY A 72 -16.21 17.94 5.22
CA GLY A 72 -17.05 17.30 4.18
C GLY A 72 -16.40 17.16 2.80
N GLN A 73 -15.20 17.71 2.56
CA GLN A 73 -14.51 17.65 1.25
C GLN A 73 -13.75 16.33 1.00
N ALA A 74 -14.33 15.18 1.38
CA ALA A 74 -13.82 13.84 1.07
C ALA A 74 -12.38 13.45 1.52
N LYS A 75 -11.62 14.29 2.24
CA LYS A 75 -10.24 13.98 2.70
C LYS A 75 -10.07 12.58 3.30
N THR A 76 -10.88 12.24 4.30
CA THR A 76 -10.84 10.94 4.97
C THR A 76 -11.25 9.80 4.04
N ARG A 77 -12.15 10.06 3.09
CA ARG A 77 -12.56 9.07 2.10
C ARG A 77 -11.41 8.77 1.13
N ILE A 78 -10.75 9.79 0.61
CA ILE A 78 -9.56 9.66 -0.24
C ILE A 78 -8.47 8.86 0.48
N ALA A 79 -8.15 9.22 1.73
CA ALA A 79 -7.13 8.52 2.52
C ALA A 79 -7.45 7.02 2.69
N ARG A 80 -8.72 6.65 2.89
CA ARG A 80 -9.14 5.24 3.00
C ARG A 80 -9.07 4.50 1.67
N LEU A 81 -9.29 5.18 0.55
CA LEU A 81 -9.18 4.56 -0.78
C LEU A 81 -7.74 4.23 -1.16
N LEU A 82 -6.73 4.86 -0.54
CA LEU A 82 -5.32 4.48 -0.72
C LEU A 82 -5.04 3.03 -0.27
N ILE A 83 -5.85 2.47 0.64
CA ILE A 83 -5.73 1.06 1.05
C ILE A 83 -5.98 0.12 -0.13
N ASN A 84 -6.76 0.53 -1.14
CA ASN A 84 -6.99 -0.25 -2.35
C ASN A 84 -5.73 -0.41 -3.22
N LEU A 85 -4.66 0.31 -2.91
CA LEU A 85 -3.34 0.21 -3.53
C LEU A 85 -2.34 -0.58 -2.67
N LEU A 86 -2.76 -1.13 -1.53
CA LEU A 86 -1.92 -1.95 -0.67
C LEU A 86 -2.35 -3.41 -0.75
N ASP A 87 -1.40 -4.33 -0.60
CA ASP A 87 -1.71 -5.75 -0.53
C ASP A 87 -2.47 -6.05 0.77
N PRO A 88 -3.46 -6.96 0.74
CA PRO A 88 -4.28 -7.27 1.90
C PRO A 88 -3.52 -8.03 3.00
N PHE A 89 -2.36 -8.62 2.67
CA PHE A 89 -1.58 -9.45 3.59
C PHE A 89 -0.09 -9.19 3.41
N VAL A 90 0.62 -9.06 4.53
CA VAL A 90 2.08 -8.94 4.60
C VAL A 90 2.59 -10.01 5.57
N PRO A 91 3.69 -10.72 5.27
CA PRO A 91 4.26 -11.69 6.19
C PRO A 91 4.83 -10.98 7.43
N MET A 92 4.64 -11.58 8.61
CA MET A 92 5.15 -11.06 9.88
C MET A 92 5.73 -12.18 10.75
N VAL A 93 6.70 -11.85 11.61
CA VAL A 93 7.20 -12.76 12.63
C VAL A 93 6.14 -12.97 13.71
N LYS A 94 5.73 -14.22 13.92
CA LYS A 94 4.76 -14.56 14.97
C LYS A 94 5.37 -14.32 16.34
N GLY A 95 4.70 -13.51 17.17
CA GLY A 95 5.15 -13.18 18.52
C GLY A 95 6.00 -11.92 18.61
N SER A 96 6.38 -11.30 17.49
CA SER A 96 6.98 -9.97 17.53
C SER A 96 5.96 -8.93 17.99
N GLU A 97 6.40 -7.98 18.80
CA GLU A 97 5.55 -6.88 19.28
C GLU A 97 5.25 -5.85 18.17
N LEU A 98 6.13 -5.74 17.17
CA LEU A 98 6.10 -4.71 16.13
C LEU A 98 5.66 -5.20 14.75
N ASN A 99 5.20 -6.45 14.63
CA ASN A 99 4.94 -7.11 13.34
C ASN A 99 6.18 -7.07 12.43
N ASP A 100 7.30 -7.57 12.94
CA ASP A 100 8.58 -7.55 12.24
C ASP A 100 8.52 -8.24 10.89
N ASP A 101 9.25 -7.66 9.93
CA ASP A 101 9.51 -8.30 8.65
C ASP A 101 10.37 -9.57 8.90
N PRO A 102 9.92 -10.76 8.46
CA PRO A 102 10.70 -11.99 8.63
C PRO A 102 12.08 -11.99 7.93
N MET A 103 12.29 -11.12 6.95
CA MET A 103 13.55 -10.97 6.23
C MET A 103 14.51 -9.98 6.90
N GLN A 104 13.97 -9.02 7.66
CA GLN A 104 14.76 -8.00 8.37
C GLN A 104 14.07 -7.61 9.69
N PRO A 105 14.11 -8.50 10.69
CA PRO A 105 13.44 -8.24 11.95
C PRO A 105 14.20 -7.23 12.81
N LEU A 106 13.47 -6.48 13.63
CA LEU A 106 14.04 -5.48 14.54
C LEU A 106 13.87 -5.83 16.01
N SER A 107 12.83 -6.60 16.38
CA SER A 107 12.63 -7.01 17.76
C SER A 107 13.48 -8.23 18.16
N VAL A 108 13.57 -8.46 19.46
CA VAL A 108 14.35 -9.55 20.07
C VAL A 108 13.74 -10.93 19.80
N TYR A 109 12.49 -10.99 19.32
CA TYR A 109 11.73 -12.22 19.11
C TYR A 109 12.03 -12.94 17.78
N ALA A 110 13.02 -12.47 17.03
CA ALA A 110 13.28 -12.92 15.67
C ALA A 110 14.53 -13.76 15.48
#